data_AF-A0A5B8U799-F1
#
_entry.id   AF-A0A5B8U799-F1
#
_cell.length_a   1.000
_cell.length_b   1.000
_cell.length_c   1.000
_cell.angle_alpha   90.00
_cell.angle_beta   90.00
_cell.angle_gamma   90.00
#
_symmetry.space_group_name_H-M   'P 1'
#
loop_
_entity.id
_entity.type
_entity.pdbx_description
1 polymer ?
#
loop_
_entity_poly.entity_id
_entity_poly.type
_entity_poly.pdbx_seq_one_letter_code
_entity_poly.pdbx_strand_id
1 'polypeptide(L)'
;MSVDRRDQLVKAVHASDWHTIDALGWHAFFADLAAFWPRKLTSDHALAYARVLGGHDPVMVTAALAALAETGQAEYRPGPAQLAAAIARTGTGAKTNATPKVGRPDQHPITLGRVRDLLGDGHQICGCVGPRQFNQNAGGVMRCAKCHGIEQGQADNALEQLDEEAA
;
A
#
# COMPACT_ATOMS: atom_id res chain seq x y z
N MET A 1 -10.52 22.58 2.57
CA MET A 1 -10.15 23.59 1.55
C MET A 1 -8.86 23.16 0.83
N SER A 2 -8.87 22.14 -0.05
CA SER A 2 -7.65 21.68 -0.76
C SER A 2 -7.84 21.43 -2.27
N VAL A 3 -8.95 21.92 -2.84
CA VAL A 3 -9.23 21.81 -4.28
C VAL A 3 -8.45 22.86 -5.06
N ASP A 4 -8.33 24.08 -4.51
CA ASP A 4 -7.71 25.22 -5.20
C ASP A 4 -6.19 25.04 -5.45
N ARG A 5 -5.43 24.61 -4.44
CA ARG A 5 -3.97 24.44 -4.57
C ARG A 5 -3.57 23.34 -5.56
N ARG A 6 -4.34 22.25 -5.60
CA ARG A 6 -4.12 21.13 -6.51
C ARG A 6 -4.38 21.54 -7.96
N ASP A 7 -5.51 22.21 -8.20
CA ASP A 7 -5.88 22.64 -9.54
C ASP A 7 -4.91 23.70 -10.09
N GLN A 8 -4.41 24.60 -9.22
CA GLN A 8 -3.35 25.55 -9.56
C GLN A 8 -2.05 24.85 -9.95
N LEU A 9 -1.60 23.85 -9.17
CA LEU A 9 -0.40 23.09 -9.50
C LEU A 9 -0.55 22.32 -10.82
N VAL A 10 -1.70 21.65 -11.03
CA VAL A 10 -1.97 20.92 -12.27
C VAL A 10 -1.93 21.84 -13.49
N LYS A 11 -2.52 23.05 -13.39
CA LYS A 11 -2.46 24.06 -14.45
C LYS A 11 -1.02 24.53 -14.69
N ALA A 12 -0.26 24.80 -13.64
CA ALA A 12 1.12 25.24 -13.75
C ALA A 12 2.02 24.18 -14.42
N VAL A 13 1.88 22.91 -14.02
CA VAL A 13 2.61 21.79 -14.66
C VAL A 13 2.21 21.61 -16.11
N HIS A 14 0.91 21.69 -16.43
CA HIS A 14 0.43 21.61 -17.82
C HIS A 14 0.98 22.76 -18.68
N ALA A 15 1.06 23.97 -18.14
CA ALA A 15 1.60 25.14 -18.83
C ALA A 15 3.15 25.23 -18.80
N SER A 16 3.83 24.31 -18.11
CA SER A 16 5.28 24.40 -17.82
C SER A 16 5.68 25.73 -17.14
N ASP A 17 4.80 26.27 -16.30
CA ASP A 17 5.01 27.50 -15.54
C ASP A 17 5.81 27.19 -14.27
N TRP A 18 7.14 27.12 -14.42
CA TRP A 18 8.07 26.83 -13.33
C TRP A 18 8.08 27.89 -12.24
N HIS A 19 7.69 29.15 -12.56
CA HIS A 19 7.60 30.20 -11.56
C HIS A 19 6.43 29.93 -10.59
N THR A 20 5.26 29.57 -11.12
CA THR A 20 4.12 29.19 -10.27
C THR A 20 4.39 27.88 -9.51
N ILE A 21 5.06 26.91 -10.12
CA ILE A 21 5.46 25.66 -9.43
C ILE A 21 6.38 25.95 -8.23
N ASP A 22 7.34 26.85 -8.40
CA ASP A 22 8.25 27.28 -7.33
C ASP A 22 7.51 28.06 -6.23
N ALA A 23 6.64 29.00 -6.60
CA ALA A 23 5.80 29.74 -5.66
C ALA A 23 4.87 28.82 -4.83
N LEU A 24 4.43 27.70 -5.41
CA LEU A 24 3.66 26.67 -4.72
C LEU A 24 4.52 25.73 -3.86
N GLY A 25 5.85 25.85 -3.91
CA GLY A 25 6.82 25.05 -3.16
C GLY A 25 7.16 23.68 -3.77
N TRP A 26 6.78 23.43 -5.02
CA TRP A 26 6.91 22.10 -5.67
C TRP A 26 8.19 21.93 -6.50
N HIS A 27 8.95 22.99 -6.73
CA HIS A 27 10.14 22.96 -7.59
C HIS A 27 11.19 21.96 -7.06
N ALA A 28 11.51 22.00 -5.76
CA ALA A 28 12.48 21.10 -5.14
C ALA A 28 12.09 19.61 -5.34
N PHE A 29 10.82 19.27 -5.13
CA PHE A 29 10.32 17.91 -5.32
C PHE A 29 10.52 17.41 -6.77
N PHE A 30 10.18 18.22 -7.77
CA PHE A 30 10.38 17.83 -9.17
C PHE A 30 11.85 17.76 -9.57
N ALA A 31 12.69 18.64 -9.00
CA ALA A 31 14.14 18.59 -9.18
C ALA A 31 14.72 17.27 -8.62
N ASP A 32 14.31 16.87 -7.42
CA ASP A 32 14.72 15.60 -6.81
C ASP A 32 14.29 14.39 -7.66
N LEU A 33 13.03 14.37 -8.12
CA LEU A 33 12.54 13.30 -9.02
C LEU A 33 13.30 13.20 -10.35
N ALA A 34 13.89 14.30 -10.82
CA ALA A 34 14.69 14.34 -12.04
C ALA A 34 16.16 13.99 -11.79
N ALA A 35 16.70 14.34 -10.62
CA ALA A 35 18.10 14.11 -10.27
C ALA A 35 18.40 12.66 -9.87
N PHE A 36 17.52 12.04 -9.07
CA PHE A 36 17.80 10.75 -8.44
C PHE A 36 17.44 9.53 -9.31
N TRP A 37 16.65 9.69 -10.37
CA TRP A 37 16.27 8.57 -11.24
C TRP A 37 16.67 8.79 -12.70
N PRO A 38 17.33 7.79 -13.34
CA PRO A 38 18.00 7.94 -14.63
C PRO A 38 17.05 8.17 -15.81
N ARG A 39 15.75 7.90 -15.64
CA ARG A 39 14.75 8.17 -16.68
C ARG A 39 14.27 9.61 -16.59
N LYS A 40 14.30 10.33 -17.71
CA LYS A 40 13.76 11.69 -17.83
C LYS A 40 12.35 11.79 -17.23
N LEU A 41 12.14 12.77 -16.34
CA LEU A 41 10.81 13.14 -15.89
C LEU A 41 10.09 13.86 -17.04
N THR A 42 8.99 13.30 -17.54
CA THR A 42 8.18 13.92 -18.59
C THR A 42 7.11 14.79 -17.97
N SER A 43 6.52 15.69 -18.76
CA SER A 43 5.39 16.51 -18.31
C SER A 43 4.20 15.65 -17.88
N ASP A 44 3.94 14.52 -18.53
CA ASP A 44 2.89 13.58 -18.15
C ASP A 44 3.14 12.95 -16.78
N HIS A 45 4.39 12.58 -16.49
CA HIS A 45 4.76 12.09 -15.17
C HIS A 45 4.57 13.17 -14.11
N ALA A 46 5.07 14.39 -14.35
CA ALA A 46 4.89 15.52 -13.44
C ALA A 46 3.40 15.83 -13.18
N LEU A 47 2.56 15.73 -14.22
CA LEU A 47 1.12 15.94 -14.13
C LEU A 47 0.44 14.87 -13.27
N ALA A 48 0.90 13.62 -13.36
CA ALA A 48 0.41 12.53 -12.52
C ALA A 48 0.72 12.79 -11.03
N TYR A 49 1.92 13.26 -10.70
CA TYR A 49 2.24 13.69 -9.33
C TYR A 49 1.38 14.87 -8.88
N ALA A 50 1.23 15.91 -9.72
CA ALA A 50 0.42 17.08 -9.37
C ALA A 50 -1.06 16.72 -9.09
N ARG A 51 -1.66 15.82 -9.88
CA ARG A 51 -3.05 15.37 -9.70
C ARG A 51 -3.26 14.60 -8.41
N VAL A 52 -2.32 13.71 -8.07
CA VAL A 52 -2.45 12.83 -6.90
C VAL A 52 -2.00 13.53 -5.63
N LEU A 53 -0.92 14.30 -5.69
CA LEU A 53 -0.24 14.84 -4.52
C LEU A 53 -0.47 16.34 -4.29
N GLY A 54 -0.98 17.08 -5.28
CA GLY A 54 -1.08 18.55 -5.23
C GLY A 54 -1.95 19.14 -4.12
N GLY A 55 -2.72 18.29 -3.41
CA GLY A 55 -3.46 18.68 -2.21
C GLY A 55 -2.67 18.58 -0.90
N HIS A 56 -1.47 18.00 -0.92
CA HIS A 56 -0.60 17.86 0.25
C HIS A 56 0.42 19.00 0.36
N ASP A 57 0.99 19.17 1.56
CA ASP A 57 2.13 20.05 1.77
C ASP A 57 3.36 19.51 1.00
N PRO A 58 3.98 20.30 0.11
CA PRO A 58 5.18 19.89 -0.62
C PRO A 58 6.30 19.38 0.29
N VAL A 59 6.47 19.98 1.48
CA VAL A 59 7.52 19.58 2.43
C VAL A 59 7.28 18.15 2.92
N MET A 60 6.02 17.80 3.22
CA MET A 60 5.65 16.43 3.60
C MET A 60 5.85 15.43 2.46
N VAL A 61 5.61 15.85 1.22
CA VAL A 61 5.78 15.01 0.03
C VAL A 61 7.26 14.71 -0.20
N THR A 62 8.13 15.72 -0.11
CA THR A 62 9.58 15.54 -0.23
C THR A 62 10.13 14.68 0.91
N ALA A 63 9.67 14.87 2.15
CA ALA A 63 10.05 14.01 3.27
C ALA A 63 9.66 12.54 3.06
N ALA A 64 8.46 12.29 2.51
CA ALA A 64 8.01 10.93 2.17
C ALA A 64 8.84 10.31 1.04
N LEU A 65 9.27 11.12 0.06
CA LEU A 65 10.16 10.69 -1.01
C LEU A 65 11.53 10.26 -0.46
N ALA A 66 12.11 11.06 0.43
CA ALA A 66 13.40 10.76 1.07
C ALA A 66 13.33 9.47 1.91
N ALA A 67 12.27 9.29 2.71
CA ALA A 67 12.08 8.09 3.52
C ALA A 67 11.94 6.80 2.67
N LEU A 68 11.29 6.88 1.50
CA LEU A 68 11.22 5.74 0.57
C LEU A 68 12.59 5.41 -0.04
N ALA A 69 13.41 6.43 -0.30
CA ALA A 69 14.77 6.23 -0.82
C ALA A 69 15.68 5.57 0.23
N GLU A 70 15.61 5.99 1.49
CA GLU A 70 16.44 5.46 2.59
C GLU A 70 16.12 4.00 2.94
N THR A 71 14.89 3.53 2.71
CA THR A 71 14.46 2.15 3.01
C THR A 71 14.82 1.14 1.91
N GLY A 72 15.51 1.57 0.86
CA GLY A 72 15.82 0.71 -0.30
C GLY A 72 14.61 0.38 -1.18
N GLN A 73 13.42 0.89 -0.87
CA GLN A 73 12.18 0.67 -1.63
C GLN A 73 12.06 1.56 -2.88
N ALA A 74 13.10 2.32 -3.21
CA ALA A 74 13.11 3.25 -4.34
C ALA A 74 14.20 2.92 -5.39
N GLU A 75 14.50 1.63 -5.60
CA GLU A 75 15.26 1.16 -6.78
C GLU A 75 14.69 1.75 -8.09
N TYR A 76 13.37 1.97 -8.10
CA TYR A 76 12.64 2.67 -9.15
C TYR A 76 12.01 3.96 -8.63
N ARG A 77 11.75 4.91 -9.54
CA ARG A 77 11.08 6.18 -9.21
C ARG A 77 9.71 5.90 -8.58
N PRO A 78 9.45 6.33 -7.34
CA PRO A 78 8.19 6.02 -6.66
C PRO A 78 7.00 6.59 -7.42
N GLY A 79 5.98 5.77 -7.67
CA GLY A 79 4.76 6.24 -8.32
C GLY A 79 3.98 7.25 -7.45
N PRO A 80 3.13 8.11 -8.04
CA PRO A 80 2.33 9.07 -7.27
C PRO A 80 1.47 8.42 -6.18
N ALA A 81 0.88 7.25 -6.44
CA ALA A 81 0.09 6.50 -5.46
C ALA A 81 0.92 5.94 -4.31
N GLN A 82 2.17 5.52 -4.57
CA GLN A 82 3.09 5.01 -3.55
C GLN A 82 3.49 6.14 -2.58
N LEU A 83 3.77 7.34 -3.10
CA LEU A 83 4.02 8.53 -2.29
C LEU A 83 2.79 8.95 -1.49
N ALA A 84 1.60 8.94 -2.10
CA ALA A 84 0.36 9.25 -1.38
C ALA A 84 0.14 8.30 -0.20
N ALA A 85 0.40 7.00 -0.41
CA ALA A 85 0.33 6.00 0.65
C ALA A 85 1.40 6.23 1.73
N ALA A 86 2.62 6.65 1.37
CA ALA A 86 3.66 6.99 2.33
C ALA A 86 3.31 8.21 3.19
N ILE A 87 2.75 9.26 2.58
CA ILE A 87 2.28 10.47 3.27
C ILE A 87 1.12 10.16 4.22
N ALA A 88 0.19 9.29 3.82
CA ALA A 88 -0.90 8.85 4.68
C ALA A 88 -0.39 8.12 5.93
N ARG A 89 0.72 7.39 5.84
CA ARG A 89 1.35 6.68 6.98
C ARG A 89 2.05 7.62 7.96
N THR A 90 2.62 8.72 7.49
CA THR A 90 3.32 9.69 8.35
C THR A 90 2.34 10.60 9.13
N GLY A 91 1.19 10.95 8.55
CA GLY A 91 0.16 11.75 9.23
C GLY A 91 -0.48 11.07 10.45
N THR A 92 -0.36 9.75 10.60
CA THR A 92 -0.93 8.98 11.71
C THR A 92 0.03 8.80 12.90
N GLY A 93 1.21 9.46 12.92
CA GLY A 93 2.19 9.27 14.01
C GLY A 93 2.67 7.82 14.14
N ALA A 94 2.52 7.03 13.08
CA ALA A 94 2.97 5.65 13.06
C ALA A 94 4.48 5.66 12.87
N LYS A 95 5.20 5.58 14.00
CA LYS A 95 6.58 5.09 14.02
C LYS A 95 6.67 3.89 13.08
N THR A 96 7.77 3.81 12.36
CA THR A 96 8.24 2.71 11.52
C THR A 96 8.16 1.35 12.23
N ASN A 97 6.95 0.84 12.35
CA ASN A 97 6.61 -0.56 12.24
C ASN A 97 5.63 -0.51 11.09
N ALA A 98 5.93 -1.19 9.98
CA ALA A 98 4.92 -1.46 8.99
C ALA A 98 3.71 -1.99 9.77
N THR A 99 2.69 -1.14 9.96
CA THR A 99 1.40 -1.66 10.39
C THR A 99 1.04 -2.50 9.18
N PRO A 100 1.00 -3.84 9.31
CA PRO A 100 0.53 -4.66 8.21
C PRO A 100 -0.77 -3.99 7.79
N LYS A 101 -1.09 -3.95 6.48
CA LYS A 101 -2.50 -3.84 6.08
C LYS A 101 -3.24 -4.65 7.12
N VAL A 102 -4.19 -4.06 7.86
CA VAL A 102 -5.03 -4.86 8.76
C VAL A 102 -5.76 -5.77 7.80
N GLY A 103 -5.10 -6.90 7.49
CA GLY A 103 -5.62 -7.97 6.71
C GLY A 103 -6.90 -8.32 7.43
N ARG A 104 -7.86 -8.82 6.68
CA ARG A 104 -9.06 -9.36 7.30
C ARG A 104 -8.59 -10.23 8.49
N PRO A 105 -9.20 -10.18 9.69
CA PRO A 105 -8.66 -10.87 10.87
C PRO A 105 -8.34 -12.37 10.65
N ASP A 106 -8.99 -12.98 9.65
CA ASP A 106 -8.71 -14.32 9.14
C ASP A 106 -7.37 -14.51 8.41
N GLN A 107 -6.71 -13.43 7.98
CA GLN A 107 -5.40 -13.39 7.30
C GLN A 107 -4.25 -12.96 8.21
N HIS A 108 -4.49 -12.83 9.52
CA HIS A 108 -3.42 -12.51 10.46
C HIS A 108 -2.41 -13.68 10.54
N PRO A 109 -1.08 -13.45 10.60
CA PRO A 109 -0.08 -14.52 10.61
C PRO A 109 -0.30 -15.59 11.69
N ILE A 110 -0.72 -15.17 12.90
CA ILE A 110 -1.09 -16.10 13.99
C ILE A 110 -2.27 -17.01 13.58
N THR A 111 -3.26 -16.44 12.90
CA THR A 111 -4.43 -17.19 12.42
C THR A 111 -4.02 -18.15 11.31
N LEU A 112 -3.20 -17.72 10.36
CA LEU A 112 -2.70 -18.57 9.28
C LEU A 112 -1.79 -19.69 9.81
N GLY A 113 -0.96 -19.42 10.82
CA GLY A 113 -0.21 -20.44 11.56
C GLY A 113 -1.12 -21.51 12.17
N ARG A 114 -2.19 -21.11 12.84
CA ARG A 114 -3.18 -22.07 13.37
C ARG A 114 -3.86 -22.88 12.29
N VAL A 115 -4.15 -22.28 11.12
CA VAL A 115 -4.72 -23.00 9.98
C VAL A 115 -3.75 -24.06 9.50
N ARG A 116 -2.44 -23.76 9.43
CA ARG A 116 -1.40 -24.73 9.08
C ARG A 116 -1.32 -25.88 10.07
N ASP A 117 -1.31 -25.57 11.37
CA ASP A 117 -1.30 -26.59 12.43
C ASP A 117 -2.50 -27.54 12.27
N LEU A 118 -3.70 -26.98 12.07
CA LEU A 118 -4.92 -27.75 11.87
C LEU A 118 -4.89 -28.62 10.61
N LEU A 119 -4.35 -28.10 9.50
CA LEU A 119 -4.17 -28.89 8.27
C LEU A 119 -3.16 -30.02 8.48
N GLY A 120 -2.05 -29.75 9.20
CA GLY A 120 -1.05 -30.75 9.58
C GLY A 120 -1.62 -31.84 10.50
N ASP A 121 -2.55 -31.48 11.38
CA ASP A 121 -3.30 -32.39 12.24
C ASP A 121 -4.43 -33.15 11.50
N GLY A 122 -4.56 -32.97 10.18
CA GLY A 122 -5.50 -33.71 9.33
C GLY A 122 -6.91 -33.12 9.28
N HIS A 123 -7.13 -31.90 9.81
CA HIS A 123 -8.42 -31.22 9.63
C HIS A 123 -8.67 -30.92 8.15
N GLN A 124 -9.91 -31.15 7.72
CA GLN A 124 -10.28 -31.04 6.31
C GLN A 124 -10.66 -29.61 5.90
N ILE A 125 -10.34 -29.26 4.66
CA ILE A 125 -10.88 -28.08 3.98
C ILE A 125 -12.35 -28.35 3.63
N CYS A 126 -13.18 -27.31 3.65
CA CYS A 126 -14.61 -27.42 3.39
C CYS A 126 -14.91 -27.87 1.94
N GLY A 127 -15.37 -29.12 1.78
CA GLY A 127 -15.85 -29.68 0.50
C GLY A 127 -17.34 -29.47 0.19
N CYS A 128 -18.07 -28.60 0.91
CA CYS A 128 -19.48 -28.35 0.62
C CYS A 128 -19.67 -27.70 -0.77
N VAL A 129 -20.66 -28.16 -1.54
CA VAL A 129 -21.08 -27.58 -2.81
C VAL A 129 -22.21 -26.56 -2.61
N GLY A 130 -22.14 -25.42 -3.32
CA GLY A 130 -23.17 -24.36 -3.30
C GLY A 130 -22.82 -23.17 -2.41
N PRO A 131 -23.79 -22.28 -2.09
CA PRO A 131 -23.59 -21.16 -1.17
C PRO A 131 -23.14 -21.65 0.20
N ARG A 132 -22.10 -21.02 0.75
CA ARG A 132 -21.46 -21.42 2.01
C ARG A 132 -21.45 -20.25 2.98
N GLN A 133 -21.74 -20.55 4.24
CA GLN A 133 -21.56 -19.62 5.35
C GLN A 133 -20.39 -20.09 6.21
N PHE A 134 -19.50 -19.17 6.56
CA PHE A 134 -18.34 -19.44 7.39
C PHE A 134 -18.41 -18.61 8.66
N ASN A 135 -18.18 -19.26 9.79
CA ASN A 135 -18.13 -18.64 11.10
C ASN A 135 -16.69 -18.58 11.56
N GLN A 136 -16.27 -17.43 12.08
CA GLN A 136 -14.95 -17.28 12.67
C GLN A 136 -14.96 -17.84 14.09
N ASN A 137 -14.02 -18.74 14.41
CA ASN A 137 -13.85 -19.22 15.78
C ASN A 137 -12.97 -18.25 16.60
N ALA A 138 -12.84 -18.49 17.91
CA ALA A 138 -11.97 -17.70 18.79
C ALA A 138 -10.50 -17.68 18.36
N GLY A 139 -10.10 -18.65 17.54
CA GLY A 139 -8.76 -18.75 16.96
C GLY A 139 -8.54 -17.90 15.72
N GLY A 140 -9.58 -17.26 15.17
CA GLY A 140 -9.57 -16.52 13.90
C GLY A 140 -9.83 -17.40 12.68
N VAL A 141 -9.97 -18.72 12.85
CA VAL A 141 -10.14 -19.69 11.75
C VAL A 141 -11.59 -19.68 11.27
N MET A 142 -11.76 -19.52 9.97
CA MET A 142 -13.03 -19.54 9.27
C MET A 142 -13.47 -20.99 9.06
N ARG A 143 -14.59 -21.37 9.68
CA ARG A 143 -15.14 -22.73 9.66
C ARG A 143 -16.50 -22.73 9.00
N CYS A 144 -16.70 -23.65 8.05
CA CYS A 144 -17.99 -23.83 7.40
C CYS A 144 -19.06 -24.15 8.45
N ALA A 145 -20.16 -23.39 8.46
CA ALA A 145 -21.26 -23.60 9.40
C ALA A 145 -21.92 -24.98 9.25
N LYS A 146 -21.77 -25.62 8.08
CA LYS A 146 -22.38 -26.92 7.76
C LYS A 146 -21.48 -28.12 8.07
N CYS A 147 -20.24 -28.13 7.58
CA CYS A 147 -19.34 -29.28 7.72
C CYS A 147 -18.16 -29.05 8.67
N HIS A 148 -18.04 -27.84 9.24
CA HIS A 148 -16.92 -27.44 10.10
C HIS A 148 -15.52 -27.55 9.44
N GLY A 149 -15.46 -27.76 8.13
CA GLY A 149 -14.23 -27.69 7.35
C GLY A 149 -13.68 -26.26 7.29
N ILE A 150 -12.36 -26.15 7.10
CA ILE A 150 -11.66 -24.87 6.96
C ILE A 150 -12.10 -24.17 5.66
N GLU A 151 -12.23 -22.85 5.66
CA GLU A 151 -12.50 -22.08 4.45
C GLU A 151 -11.34 -22.17 3.45
N GLN A 152 -11.65 -22.42 2.18
CA GLN A 152 -10.62 -22.68 1.14
C GLN A 152 -9.67 -21.49 1.00
N GLY A 153 -10.18 -20.26 0.90
CA GLY A 153 -9.34 -19.08 0.72
C GLY A 153 -8.38 -18.88 1.89
N GLN A 154 -8.81 -19.14 3.13
CA GLN A 154 -7.94 -19.10 4.29
C GLN A 154 -6.89 -20.22 4.29
N ALA A 155 -7.23 -21.42 3.84
CA ALA A 155 -6.29 -22.53 3.69
C ALA A 155 -5.23 -22.22 2.62
N ASP A 156 -5.63 -21.70 1.47
CA ASP A 156 -4.74 -21.33 0.37
C ASP A 156 -3.73 -20.25 0.82
N ASN A 157 -4.21 -19.16 1.44
CA ASN A 157 -3.33 -18.11 1.98
C ASN A 157 -2.35 -18.65 3.03
N ALA A 158 -2.78 -19.60 3.86
CA ALA A 158 -1.94 -20.18 4.89
C ALA A 158 -0.80 -21.04 4.31
N LEU A 159 -1.03 -21.68 3.16
CA LEU A 159 -0.04 -22.46 2.43
C LEU A 159 0.88 -21.57 1.59
N GLU A 160 0.35 -20.56 0.89
CA GLU A 160 1.16 -19.62 0.08
C GLU A 160 2.20 -18.87 0.94
N GLN A 161 1.84 -18.47 2.16
CA GLN A 161 2.78 -17.78 3.05
C GLN A 161 3.98 -18.67 3.46
N LEU A 162 3.83 -20.00 3.50
CA LEU A 162 4.98 -20.90 3.77
C LEU A 162 5.99 -20.87 2.63
N ASP A 163 5.52 -20.78 1.39
CA ASP A 163 6.38 -20.78 0.21
C ASP A 163 7.16 -19.46 0.09
N GLU A 164 6.57 -18.34 0.51
CA GLU A 164 7.25 -17.03 0.59
C GLU A 164 8.28 -16.95 1.73
N GLU A 165 8.05 -17.63 2.86
CA GLU A 165 8.99 -17.68 3.99
C GLU A 165 10.19 -18.63 3.74
N ALA A 166 10.07 -19.54 2.77
CA ALA A 166 11.10 -20.51 2.41
C ALA A 166 12.00 -20.09 1.21
N ALA A 167 11.67 -18.97 0.54
CA ALA A 167 12.37 -18.42 -0.63
C ALA A 167 13.38 -17.32 -0.25
#